data_AF-A0A7Y2DVZ2-F1
#
_entry.id   AF-A0A7Y2DVZ2-F1
#
_cell.length_a   1.000
_cell.length_b   1.000
_cell.length_c   1.000
_cell.angle_alpha   90.00
_cell.angle_beta   90.00
_cell.angle_gamma   90.00
#
_symmetry.space_group_name_H-M   'P 1'
#
loop_
_entity.id
_entity.type
_entity.pdbx_description
1 polymer ?
#
loop_
_entity_poly.entity_id
_entity_poly.type
_entity_poly.pdbx_seq_one_letter_code
_entity_poly.pdbx_strand_id
1 'polypeptide(L)'
;KLICPGLASSRTITATHKLAFDCAQKARRAGVEVGRLSGNPVHEAFTKVVDKCPPSFSINTIVNETGEVTDLYCGDWRESHEKACAAYSARHSVAISEKREIVVVSSGGFPNDLNLIQAHKALEMASKACVNGGTIVFLAECPDGLGREDFLSWFEVASIDQMASNLCEKYQVNGQTAWSLLEKAERYKINIVTELSKEISNKMRMEKIGNIEEALHEISSKTGYIIPFGSRFNII
;
A
#
# COMPACT_ATOMS: atom_id res chain seq x y z
N LYS A 1 2.10 6.22 15.71
CA LYS A 1 0.74 5.89 15.22
C LYS A 1 -0.26 5.45 16.32
N LEU A 2 0.21 4.96 17.48
CA LEU A 2 -0.68 4.52 18.58
C LEU A 2 -1.63 5.64 19.07
N ILE A 3 -1.16 6.89 19.14
CA ILE A 3 -2.01 8.04 19.52
C ILE A 3 -2.83 8.53 18.32
N CYS A 4 -2.18 8.86 17.20
CA CYS A 4 -2.86 9.25 15.96
C CYS A 4 -2.38 8.35 14.81
N PRO A 5 -3.28 7.64 14.10
CA PRO A 5 -4.74 7.63 14.26
C PRO A 5 -5.30 6.78 15.43
N GLY A 6 -4.49 6.00 16.15
CA GLY A 6 -4.99 4.91 17.01
C GLY A 6 -5.97 5.26 18.15
N LEU A 7 -5.87 6.46 18.74
CA LEU A 7 -6.78 6.97 19.78
C LEU A 7 -7.51 8.25 19.34
N ALA A 8 -7.38 8.62 18.06
CA ALA A 8 -7.92 9.87 17.55
C ALA A 8 -9.41 9.71 17.19
N SER A 9 -10.18 10.79 17.27
CA SER A 9 -11.56 10.79 16.79
C SER A 9 -11.61 10.59 15.27
N SER A 10 -12.74 10.07 14.76
CA SER A 10 -12.97 9.90 13.32
C SER A 10 -12.71 11.18 12.52
N ARG A 11 -13.07 12.35 13.06
CA ARG A 11 -12.77 13.66 12.45
C ARG A 11 -11.27 13.88 12.22
N THR A 12 -10.45 13.60 13.23
CA THR A 12 -8.99 13.75 13.15
C THR A 12 -8.38 12.71 12.22
N ILE A 13 -8.86 11.47 12.27
CA ILE A 13 -8.43 10.39 11.36
C ILE A 13 -8.69 10.81 9.91
N THR A 14 -9.91 11.24 9.59
CA THR A 14 -10.27 11.69 8.24
C THR A 14 -9.43 12.88 7.80
N ALA A 15 -9.28 13.90 8.65
CA ALA A 15 -8.52 15.10 8.33
C ALA A 15 -7.03 14.81 8.04
N THR A 16 -6.41 13.92 8.82
CA THR A 16 -5.01 13.53 8.64
C THR A 16 -4.80 12.63 7.43
N HIS A 17 -5.72 11.70 7.15
CA HIS A 17 -5.65 10.88 5.93
C HIS A 17 -5.85 11.72 4.67
N LYS A 18 -6.74 12.72 4.69
CA LYS A 18 -6.96 13.64 3.55
C LYS A 18 -5.68 14.34 3.10
N LEU A 19 -4.70 14.53 3.98
CA LEU A 19 -3.39 15.10 3.62
C LEU A 19 -2.61 14.21 2.65
N ALA A 20 -2.92 12.92 2.55
CA ALA A 20 -2.24 12.02 1.63
C ALA A 20 -2.60 12.27 0.16
N PHE A 21 -3.68 13.02 -0.10
CA PHE A 21 -4.18 13.33 -1.43
C PHE A 21 -4.16 14.84 -1.71
N ASP A 22 -3.84 15.20 -2.96
CA ASP A 22 -3.91 16.56 -3.45
C ASP A 22 -5.09 16.69 -4.42
N CYS A 23 -6.12 17.41 -3.99
CA CYS A 23 -7.33 17.61 -4.79
C CYS A 23 -7.16 18.57 -5.97
N ALA A 24 -6.19 19.47 -5.93
CA ALA A 24 -5.91 20.35 -7.06
C ALA A 24 -5.20 19.57 -8.18
N GLN A 25 -4.31 18.66 -7.80
CA GLN A 25 -3.57 17.82 -8.75
C GLN A 25 -4.24 16.49 -9.07
N LYS A 26 -5.31 16.12 -8.34
CA LYS A 26 -5.96 14.79 -8.39
C LYS A 26 -4.97 13.63 -8.27
N ALA A 27 -3.96 13.82 -7.43
CA ALA A 27 -2.84 12.91 -7.30
C ALA A 27 -2.47 12.68 -5.84
N ARG A 28 -1.62 11.68 -5.59
CA ARG A 28 -0.97 11.54 -4.29
C ARG A 28 -0.16 12.80 -4.00
N ARG A 29 -0.31 13.34 -2.79
CA ARG A 29 0.41 14.56 -2.41
C ARG A 29 1.92 14.31 -2.40
N ALA A 30 2.68 15.29 -2.89
CA ALA A 30 4.14 15.26 -2.84
C ALA A 30 4.66 14.98 -1.43
N GLY A 31 5.70 14.14 -1.32
CA GLY A 31 6.30 13.72 -0.05
C GLY A 31 5.60 12.56 0.66
N VAL A 32 4.44 12.11 0.19
CA VAL A 32 3.73 10.94 0.74
C VAL A 32 4.26 9.68 0.07
N GLU A 33 5.23 9.04 0.71
CA GLU A 33 5.95 7.88 0.17
C GLU A 33 6.20 6.83 1.25
N VAL A 34 6.30 5.56 0.84
CA VAL A 34 6.67 4.45 1.73
C VAL A 34 8.07 4.69 2.27
N GLY A 35 8.22 4.59 3.60
CA GLY A 35 9.51 4.78 4.29
C GLY A 35 9.91 6.24 4.53
N ARG A 36 9.15 7.22 4.05
CA ARG A 36 9.49 8.64 4.21
C ARG A 36 8.81 9.27 5.43
N LEU A 37 9.62 9.73 6.38
CA LEU A 37 9.17 10.48 7.56
C LEU A 37 9.25 12.00 7.33
N SER A 38 10.44 12.50 7.01
CA SER A 38 10.67 13.94 6.80
C SER A 38 10.07 14.44 5.49
N GLY A 39 9.34 15.55 5.57
CA GLY A 39 8.59 16.13 4.44
C GLY A 39 7.35 15.33 4.05
N ASN A 40 6.94 14.32 4.84
CA ASN A 40 5.69 13.61 4.64
C ASN A 40 4.57 14.31 5.43
N PRO A 41 3.62 15.00 4.76
CA PRO A 41 2.61 15.82 5.43
C PRO A 41 1.68 15.01 6.35
N VAL A 42 1.49 13.71 6.08
CA VAL A 42 0.70 12.82 6.95
C VAL A 42 1.46 12.53 8.24
N HIS A 43 2.74 12.18 8.13
CA HIS A 43 3.59 11.91 9.29
C HIS A 43 3.73 13.16 10.16
N GLU A 44 4.02 14.31 9.57
CA GLU A 44 4.14 15.59 10.29
C GLU A 44 2.84 15.99 11.00
N ALA A 45 1.68 15.70 10.41
CA ALA A 45 0.39 15.91 11.06
C ALA A 45 0.19 14.96 12.26
N PHE A 46 0.57 13.69 12.12
CA PHE A 46 0.54 12.75 13.25
C PHE A 46 1.46 13.21 14.38
N THR A 47 2.68 13.64 14.09
CA THR A 47 3.61 14.13 15.11
C THR A 47 3.07 15.38 15.81
N LYS A 48 2.46 16.33 15.07
CA LYS A 48 1.82 17.52 15.65
C LYS A 48 0.66 17.17 16.59
N VAL A 49 -0.08 16.10 16.31
CA VAL A 49 -1.13 15.61 17.22
C VAL A 49 -0.50 15.01 18.47
N VAL A 50 0.57 14.21 18.33
CA VAL A 50 1.29 13.62 19.46
C VAL A 50 1.95 14.69 20.32
N ASP A 51 2.51 15.76 19.74
CA ASP A 51 3.14 16.87 20.47
C ASP A 51 2.17 17.58 21.43
N LYS A 52 0.85 17.46 21.23
CA LYS A 52 -0.16 18.02 22.15
C LYS A 52 -0.40 17.16 23.40
N CYS A 53 -0.05 15.87 23.34
CA CYS A 53 -0.16 14.92 24.44
C CYS A 53 0.97 13.89 24.30
N PRO A 54 2.22 14.32 24.53
CA PRO A 54 3.37 13.47 24.30
C PRO A 54 3.38 12.33 25.33
N PRO A 55 3.57 11.07 24.90
CA PRO A 55 3.69 9.97 25.85
C PRO A 55 5.01 10.10 26.62
N SER A 56 4.98 9.80 27.92
CA SER A 56 6.18 9.88 28.77
C SER A 56 7.26 8.86 28.42
N PHE A 57 6.89 7.77 27.72
CA PHE A 57 7.79 6.71 27.30
C PHE A 57 7.20 5.98 26.08
N SER A 58 8.06 5.56 25.16
CA SER A 58 7.69 4.75 24.00
C SER A 58 8.47 3.43 23.97
N ILE A 59 7.84 2.40 23.42
CA ILE A 59 8.44 1.10 23.13
C ILE A 59 8.07 0.75 21.70
N ASN A 60 9.07 0.60 20.84
CA ASN A 60 8.93 0.17 19.46
C ASN A 60 9.69 -1.14 19.27
N THR A 61 9.03 -2.15 18.74
CA THR A 61 9.64 -3.44 18.40
C THR A 61 9.70 -3.62 16.90
N ILE A 62 10.77 -4.24 16.43
CA ILE A 62 10.81 -4.87 15.11
C ILE A 62 10.61 -6.36 15.34
N VAL A 63 9.80 -6.99 14.50
CA VAL A 63 9.50 -8.42 14.60
C VAL A 63 9.89 -9.14 13.33
N ASN A 64 10.25 -10.42 13.46
CA ASN A 64 10.47 -11.31 12.33
C ASN A 64 9.13 -11.87 11.80
N GLU A 65 9.21 -12.83 10.87
CA GLU A 65 8.04 -13.40 10.20
C GLU A 65 7.13 -14.23 11.12
N THR A 66 7.67 -14.76 12.23
CA THR A 66 6.94 -15.50 13.26
C THR A 66 6.39 -14.60 14.36
N GLY A 67 6.63 -13.29 14.28
CA GLY A 67 6.19 -12.29 15.26
C GLY A 67 7.11 -12.15 16.48
N GLU A 68 8.28 -12.78 16.48
CA GLU A 68 9.28 -12.66 17.55
C GLU A 68 10.01 -11.33 17.45
N VAL A 69 10.26 -10.70 18.60
CA VAL A 69 10.97 -9.42 18.69
C VAL A 69 12.45 -9.63 18.34
N THR A 70 12.90 -8.95 17.28
CA THR A 70 14.31 -8.94 16.84
C THR A 70 15.07 -7.73 17.35
N ASP A 71 14.39 -6.59 17.53
CA ASP A 71 14.96 -5.36 18.05
C ASP A 71 13.96 -4.61 18.93
N LEU A 72 14.49 -3.86 19.89
CA LEU A 72 13.72 -3.04 20.84
C LEU A 72 14.30 -1.63 20.90
N TYR A 73 13.47 -0.62 20.68
CA TYR A 73 13.82 0.79 20.80
C TYR A 73 12.87 1.46 21.77
N CYS A 74 13.39 2.03 22.86
CA CYS A 74 12.58 2.64 23.91
C CYS A 74 13.15 3.98 24.39
N GLY A 75 12.33 4.76 25.10
CA GLY A 75 12.69 6.09 25.60
C GLY A 75 11.80 7.19 25.05
N ASP A 76 12.40 8.31 24.64
CA ASP A 76 11.69 9.40 23.97
C ASP A 76 10.95 8.87 22.73
N TRP A 77 9.70 9.30 22.56
CA TRP A 77 8.82 8.72 21.56
C TRP A 77 9.18 9.08 20.12
N ARG A 78 9.86 10.22 19.91
CA ARG A 78 10.28 10.65 18.58
C ARG A 78 11.61 10.00 18.24
N GLU A 79 12.60 10.12 19.13
CA GLU A 79 13.93 9.56 18.92
C GLU A 79 13.92 8.04 18.80
N SER A 80 13.19 7.33 19.69
CA SER A 80 13.11 5.86 19.63
C SER A 80 12.38 5.38 18.37
N HIS A 81 11.36 6.11 17.91
CA HIS A 81 10.64 5.79 16.68
C HIS A 81 11.50 6.01 15.43
N GLU A 82 12.21 7.15 15.35
CA GLU A 82 13.09 7.46 14.23
C GLU A 82 14.24 6.45 14.12
N LYS A 83 14.86 6.07 15.24
CA LYS A 83 15.89 5.02 15.27
C LYS A 83 15.35 3.66 14.84
N ALA A 84 14.16 3.27 15.30
CA ALA A 84 13.50 2.03 14.87
C ALA A 84 13.22 2.04 13.36
N CYS A 85 12.67 3.14 12.82
CA CYS A 85 12.41 3.29 11.39
C CYS A 85 13.68 3.23 10.54
N ALA A 86 14.76 3.89 10.97
CA ALA A 86 16.05 3.84 10.27
C ALA A 86 16.61 2.42 10.24
N ALA A 87 16.61 1.72 11.38
CA ALA A 87 17.10 0.35 11.47
C ALA A 87 16.22 -0.65 10.68
N TYR A 88 14.90 -0.44 10.65
CA TYR A 88 13.99 -1.24 9.83
C TYR A 88 14.25 -1.01 8.33
N SER A 89 14.30 0.25 7.91
CA SER A 89 14.52 0.63 6.50
C SER A 89 15.84 0.10 5.95
N ALA A 90 16.92 0.14 6.74
CA ALA A 90 18.22 -0.40 6.34
C ALA A 90 18.20 -1.90 6.01
N ARG A 91 17.27 -2.66 6.60
CA ARG A 91 17.14 -4.13 6.42
C ARG A 91 16.02 -4.55 5.48
N HIS A 92 15.04 -3.67 5.27
CA HIS A 92 13.83 -3.97 4.51
C HIS A 92 13.65 -3.07 3.29
N SER A 93 14.74 -2.50 2.77
CA SER A 93 14.72 -1.77 1.50
C SER A 93 15.61 -2.48 0.48
N VAL A 94 15.12 -2.60 -0.75
CA VAL A 94 15.84 -3.23 -1.86
C VAL A 94 15.97 -2.21 -2.98
N ALA A 95 17.21 -1.85 -3.30
CA ALA A 95 17.49 -0.96 -4.41
C ALA A 95 17.49 -1.71 -5.73
N ILE A 96 16.78 -1.18 -6.74
CA ILE A 96 16.82 -1.68 -8.11
C ILE A 96 17.44 -0.64 -9.04
N SER A 97 18.26 -1.09 -10.00
CA SER A 97 18.94 -0.18 -10.94
C SER A 97 18.04 0.30 -12.07
N GLU A 98 16.98 -0.45 -12.38
CA GLU A 98 16.06 -0.16 -13.47
C GLU A 98 14.70 -0.82 -13.24
N LYS A 99 13.67 -0.32 -13.94
CA LYS A 99 12.35 -0.95 -13.99
C LYS A 99 12.34 -2.05 -15.06
N ARG A 100 11.50 -3.07 -14.89
CA ARG A 100 11.31 -4.16 -15.86
C ARG A 100 9.91 -4.13 -16.45
N GLU A 101 9.76 -4.78 -17.60
CA GLU A 101 8.46 -4.92 -18.27
C GLU A 101 7.48 -5.80 -17.47
N ILE A 102 8.00 -6.66 -16.61
CA ILE A 102 7.23 -7.65 -15.88
C ILE A 102 7.68 -7.71 -14.43
N VAL A 103 6.68 -7.73 -13.54
CA VAL A 103 6.88 -7.97 -12.12
C VAL A 103 5.89 -9.01 -11.64
N VAL A 104 6.38 -10.09 -11.05
CA VAL A 104 5.58 -11.00 -10.22
C VAL A 104 5.67 -10.51 -8.80
N VAL A 105 4.53 -10.25 -8.16
CA VAL A 105 4.48 -9.76 -6.78
C VAL A 105 3.47 -10.58 -5.98
N SER A 106 3.87 -10.98 -4.78
CA SER A 106 2.97 -11.53 -3.77
C SER A 106 2.82 -10.56 -2.60
N SER A 107 1.65 -10.55 -1.98
CA SER A 107 1.45 -9.82 -0.72
C SER A 107 2.20 -10.44 0.46
N GLY A 108 2.72 -11.66 0.30
CA GLY A 108 3.43 -12.41 1.33
C GLY A 108 2.54 -13.33 2.18
N GLY A 109 1.38 -13.72 1.65
CA GLY A 109 0.41 -14.60 2.32
C GLY A 109 -0.22 -14.01 3.59
N PHE A 110 -0.99 -14.83 4.30
CA PHE A 110 -1.69 -14.42 5.52
C PHE A 110 -0.72 -13.84 6.57
N PRO A 111 -1.06 -12.72 7.25
CA PRO A 111 -2.32 -11.96 7.13
C PRO A 111 -2.29 -10.83 6.09
N ASN A 112 -1.23 -10.71 5.28
CA ASN A 112 -1.02 -9.57 4.39
C ASN A 112 -1.94 -9.58 3.17
N ASP A 113 -2.48 -10.73 2.79
CA ASP A 113 -3.52 -10.89 1.77
C ASP A 113 -4.86 -11.35 2.33
N LEU A 114 -5.16 -11.11 3.61
CA LEU A 114 -6.46 -11.45 4.20
C LEU A 114 -7.63 -10.95 3.35
N ASN A 115 -7.54 -9.71 2.87
CA ASN A 115 -8.49 -9.11 1.94
C ASN A 115 -7.78 -8.13 1.01
N LEU A 116 -8.48 -7.69 -0.05
CA LEU A 116 -7.88 -6.83 -1.07
C LEU A 116 -7.39 -5.47 -0.52
N ILE A 117 -8.07 -4.90 0.48
CA ILE A 117 -7.62 -3.66 1.13
C ILE A 117 -6.24 -3.85 1.80
N GLN A 118 -5.89 -5.05 2.27
CA GLN A 118 -4.52 -5.31 2.72
C GLN A 118 -3.59 -5.64 1.56
N ALA A 119 -4.02 -6.55 0.68
CA ALA A 119 -3.20 -7.10 -0.38
C ALA A 119 -2.67 -6.03 -1.36
N HIS A 120 -3.51 -5.05 -1.72
CA HIS A 120 -3.17 -4.03 -2.73
C HIS A 120 -1.90 -3.23 -2.38
N LYS A 121 -1.46 -3.22 -1.12
CA LYS A 121 -0.22 -2.56 -0.69
C LYS A 121 1.00 -3.09 -1.44
N ALA A 122 1.00 -4.37 -1.80
CA ALA A 122 2.08 -4.98 -2.57
C ALA A 122 2.22 -4.37 -3.98
N LEU A 123 1.12 -3.89 -4.57
CA LEU A 123 1.14 -3.22 -5.87
C LEU A 123 1.91 -1.89 -5.84
N GLU A 124 2.08 -1.26 -4.67
CA GLU A 124 2.96 -0.09 -4.54
C GLU A 124 4.42 -0.45 -4.81
N MET A 125 4.87 -1.63 -4.39
CA MET A 125 6.23 -2.09 -4.67
C MET A 125 6.38 -2.54 -6.11
N ALA A 126 5.36 -3.21 -6.65
CA ALA A 126 5.36 -3.59 -8.05
C ALA A 126 5.36 -2.37 -8.99
N SER A 127 4.65 -1.29 -8.66
CA SER A 127 4.65 -0.05 -9.47
C SER A 127 6.00 0.67 -9.49
N LYS A 128 6.82 0.50 -8.43
CA LYS A 128 8.20 0.99 -8.40
C LYS A 128 9.13 0.16 -9.27
N ALA A 129 8.89 -1.15 -9.37
CA ALA A 129 9.70 -2.09 -10.14
C ALA A 129 9.26 -2.26 -11.62
N CYS A 130 8.03 -1.91 -11.95
CA CYS A 130 7.46 -2.10 -13.29
C CYS A 130 7.52 -0.81 -14.12
N VAL A 131 7.78 -0.93 -15.43
CA VAL A 131 7.64 0.16 -16.40
C VAL A 131 6.15 0.48 -16.63
N ASN A 132 5.83 1.73 -16.98
CA ASN A 132 4.46 2.11 -17.32
C ASN A 132 3.94 1.26 -18.49
N GLY A 133 2.71 0.77 -18.39
CA GLY A 133 2.13 -0.15 -19.38
C GLY A 133 2.66 -1.58 -19.32
N GLY A 134 3.61 -1.88 -18.42
CA GLY A 134 4.10 -3.24 -18.18
C GLY A 134 3.07 -4.14 -17.48
N THR A 135 3.44 -5.41 -17.31
CA THR A 135 2.58 -6.44 -16.71
C THR A 135 2.96 -6.69 -15.25
N ILE A 136 1.96 -6.69 -14.37
CA ILE A 136 2.10 -7.11 -12.98
C ILE A 136 1.30 -8.39 -12.78
N VAL A 137 1.97 -9.47 -12.38
CA VAL A 137 1.33 -10.71 -11.93
C VAL A 137 1.21 -10.64 -10.42
N PHE A 138 0.00 -10.45 -9.93
CA PHE A 138 -0.29 -10.20 -8.53
C PHE A 138 -0.88 -11.45 -7.85
N LEU A 139 -0.18 -11.95 -6.84
CA LEU A 139 -0.60 -13.10 -6.05
C LEU A 139 -1.15 -12.61 -4.71
N ALA A 140 -2.45 -12.82 -4.50
CA ALA A 140 -3.14 -12.44 -3.27
C ALA A 140 -4.41 -13.27 -3.08
N GLU A 141 -4.43 -14.15 -2.09
CA GLU A 141 -5.55 -15.07 -1.86
C GLU A 141 -6.87 -14.30 -1.62
N CYS A 142 -6.86 -13.30 -0.72
CA CYS A 142 -8.03 -12.51 -0.33
C CYS A 142 -9.23 -13.35 0.17
N PRO A 143 -9.04 -14.27 1.13
CA PRO A 143 -10.12 -15.15 1.61
C PRO A 143 -11.27 -14.39 2.30
N ASP A 144 -11.00 -13.19 2.86
CA ASP A 144 -12.01 -12.28 3.44
C ASP A 144 -12.50 -11.23 2.41
N GLY A 145 -12.39 -11.57 1.12
CA GLY A 145 -12.90 -10.77 0.02
C GLY A 145 -12.26 -9.39 -0.07
N LEU A 146 -13.10 -8.36 -0.13
CA LEU A 146 -12.65 -6.96 -0.27
C LEU A 146 -12.29 -6.32 1.06
N GLY A 147 -12.65 -6.94 2.19
CA GLY A 147 -12.48 -6.42 3.55
C GLY A 147 -13.53 -5.39 3.97
N ARG A 148 -14.29 -4.85 3.02
CA ARG A 148 -15.36 -3.87 3.22
C ARG A 148 -16.41 -3.98 2.13
N GLU A 149 -17.69 -4.00 2.52
CA GLU A 149 -18.82 -4.10 1.59
C GLU A 149 -18.93 -2.88 0.66
N ASP A 150 -18.60 -1.70 1.16
CA ASP A 150 -18.64 -0.44 0.43
C ASP A 150 -17.42 -0.19 -0.47
N PHE A 151 -16.46 -1.12 -0.54
CA PHE A 151 -15.23 -0.92 -1.30
C PHE A 151 -15.48 -0.95 -2.81
N LEU A 152 -16.32 -1.87 -3.28
CA LEU A 152 -16.50 -2.12 -4.72
C LEU A 152 -17.25 -0.98 -5.44
N SER A 153 -18.08 -0.23 -4.73
CA SER A 153 -18.84 0.88 -5.31
C SER A 153 -17.96 2.05 -5.76
N TRP A 154 -16.75 2.20 -5.19
CA TRP A 154 -15.79 3.19 -5.65
C TRP A 154 -15.38 2.99 -7.11
N PHE A 155 -15.43 1.75 -7.61
CA PHE A 155 -15.05 1.38 -8.97
C PHE A 155 -16.21 1.54 -9.98
N GLU A 156 -17.35 2.06 -9.55
CA GLU A 156 -18.48 2.47 -10.41
C GLU A 156 -18.21 3.84 -11.04
N VAL A 157 -17.08 3.93 -11.72
CA VAL A 157 -16.57 5.12 -12.38
C VAL A 157 -16.04 4.76 -13.77
N ALA A 158 -16.07 5.73 -14.67
CA ALA A 158 -15.53 5.59 -16.02
C ALA A 158 -13.99 5.72 -16.05
N SER A 159 -13.39 6.46 -15.11
CA SER A 159 -11.94 6.72 -15.07
C SER A 159 -11.42 7.06 -13.67
N ILE A 160 -10.10 6.98 -13.50
CA ILE A 160 -9.42 7.46 -12.28
C ILE A 160 -9.70 8.93 -11.96
N ASP A 161 -9.86 9.79 -12.98
CA ASP A 161 -10.16 11.22 -12.82
C ASP A 161 -11.54 11.46 -12.19
N GLN A 162 -12.53 10.63 -12.56
CA GLN A 162 -13.85 10.68 -11.94
C GLN A 162 -13.77 10.23 -10.48
N MET A 163 -13.05 9.14 -10.19
CA MET A 163 -12.85 8.67 -8.82
C MET A 163 -12.15 9.72 -7.95
N ALA A 164 -11.10 10.37 -8.47
CA ALA A 164 -10.40 11.45 -7.78
C ALA A 164 -11.33 12.63 -7.45
N SER A 165 -12.23 12.98 -8.36
CA SER A 165 -13.22 14.04 -8.15
C SER A 165 -14.20 13.66 -7.04
N ASN A 166 -14.75 12.45 -7.08
CA ASN A 166 -15.62 11.91 -6.02
C ASN A 166 -14.92 11.89 -4.66
N LEU A 167 -13.65 11.49 -4.62
CA LEU A 167 -12.82 11.46 -3.40
C LEU A 167 -12.61 12.87 -2.82
N CYS A 168 -12.48 13.88 -3.68
CA CYS A 168 -12.30 15.27 -3.25
C CYS A 168 -13.57 15.90 -2.67
N GLU A 169 -14.73 15.57 -3.24
CA GLU A 169 -16.03 16.02 -2.75
C GLU A 169 -16.38 15.37 -1.41
N LYS A 170 -16.19 14.04 -1.30
CA LYS A 170 -16.59 13.27 -0.12
C LYS A 170 -15.50 12.29 0.30
N TYR A 171 -14.45 12.85 0.92
CA TYR A 171 -13.28 12.07 1.31
C TYR A 171 -13.63 10.90 2.23
N GLN A 172 -13.17 9.70 1.84
CA GLN A 172 -13.18 8.50 2.66
C GLN A 172 -11.83 7.80 2.55
N VAL A 173 -11.35 7.24 3.66
CA VAL A 173 -10.06 6.52 3.71
C VAL A 173 -10.05 5.37 2.69
N ASN A 174 -11.13 4.59 2.63
CA ASN A 174 -11.23 3.48 1.68
C ASN A 174 -11.40 3.97 0.23
N GLY A 175 -11.95 5.15 0.00
CA GLY A 175 -11.96 5.77 -1.32
C GLY A 175 -10.56 6.13 -1.80
N GLN A 176 -9.67 6.57 -0.89
CA GLN A 176 -8.26 6.78 -1.22
C GLN A 176 -7.55 5.46 -1.55
N THR A 177 -7.87 4.38 -0.81
CA THR A 177 -7.39 3.04 -1.12
C THR A 177 -7.85 2.57 -2.50
N ALA A 178 -9.13 2.74 -2.82
CA ALA A 178 -9.70 2.40 -4.12
C ALA A 178 -9.02 3.20 -5.25
N TRP A 179 -8.80 4.50 -5.04
CA TRP A 179 -8.06 5.35 -5.97
C TRP A 179 -6.63 4.88 -6.18
N SER A 180 -5.91 4.52 -5.11
CA SER A 180 -4.54 4.00 -5.22
C SER A 180 -4.47 2.68 -5.97
N LEU A 181 -5.49 1.82 -5.86
CA LEU A 181 -5.60 0.59 -6.62
C LEU A 181 -5.91 0.88 -8.10
N LEU A 182 -6.95 1.69 -8.37
CA LEU A 182 -7.37 2.00 -9.73
C LEU A 182 -6.28 2.74 -10.51
N GLU A 183 -5.53 3.65 -9.89
CA GLU A 183 -4.37 4.33 -10.53
C GLU A 183 -3.36 3.32 -11.06
N LYS A 184 -3.09 2.25 -10.32
CA LYS A 184 -2.17 1.20 -10.75
C LYS A 184 -2.81 0.30 -11.81
N ALA A 185 -4.08 -0.05 -11.63
CA ALA A 185 -4.78 -0.91 -12.57
C ALA A 185 -5.02 -0.24 -13.95
N GLU A 186 -5.12 1.09 -14.01
CA GLU A 186 -5.14 1.82 -15.30
C GLU A 186 -3.75 2.04 -15.89
N ARG A 187 -2.70 2.01 -15.06
CA ARG A 187 -1.31 2.24 -15.48
C ARG A 187 -0.56 0.98 -15.90
N TYR A 188 -0.97 -0.19 -15.41
CA TYR A 188 -0.32 -1.48 -15.64
C TYR A 188 -1.36 -2.53 -16.04
N LYS A 189 -0.95 -3.54 -16.84
CA LYS A 189 -1.76 -4.76 -17.02
C LYS A 189 -1.61 -5.62 -15.76
N ILE A 190 -2.65 -5.67 -14.92
CA ILE A 190 -2.62 -6.45 -13.67
C ILE A 190 -3.37 -7.78 -13.88
N ASN A 191 -2.62 -8.88 -13.88
CA ASN A 191 -3.18 -10.23 -13.82
C ASN A 191 -3.15 -10.69 -12.36
N ILE A 192 -4.28 -11.12 -11.79
CA ILE A 192 -4.39 -11.49 -10.38
C ILE A 192 -4.75 -12.98 -10.19
N VAL A 193 -4.04 -13.65 -9.29
CA VAL A 193 -4.39 -14.97 -8.75
C VAL A 193 -4.99 -14.75 -7.35
N THR A 194 -6.28 -15.08 -7.19
CA THR A 194 -7.08 -14.75 -5.99
C THR A 194 -8.35 -15.61 -5.89
N GLU A 195 -8.95 -15.69 -4.70
CA GLU A 195 -10.28 -16.27 -4.47
C GLU A 195 -11.43 -15.34 -4.90
N LEU A 196 -11.18 -14.04 -5.11
CA LEU A 196 -12.19 -13.11 -5.60
C LEU A 196 -12.80 -13.56 -6.94
N SER A 197 -14.06 -13.25 -7.22
CA SER A 197 -14.68 -13.61 -8.49
C SER A 197 -14.04 -12.85 -9.68
N LYS A 198 -14.15 -13.41 -10.89
CA LYS A 198 -13.72 -12.73 -12.13
C LYS A 198 -14.45 -11.41 -12.33
N GLU A 199 -15.74 -11.37 -12.02
CA GLU A 199 -16.56 -10.15 -12.11
C GLU A 199 -16.05 -9.05 -11.18
N ILE A 200 -15.77 -9.37 -9.91
CA ILE A 200 -15.24 -8.42 -8.93
C ILE A 200 -13.87 -7.91 -9.39
N SER A 201 -12.97 -8.81 -9.80
CA SER A 201 -11.63 -8.46 -10.27
C SER A 201 -11.67 -7.51 -11.48
N ASN A 202 -12.50 -7.83 -12.48
CA ASN A 202 -12.69 -7.00 -13.67
C ASN A 202 -13.27 -5.62 -13.35
N LYS A 203 -14.20 -5.52 -12.39
CA LYS A 203 -14.75 -4.24 -11.93
C LYS A 203 -13.65 -3.33 -11.37
N MET A 204 -12.61 -3.91 -10.77
CA MET A 204 -11.42 -3.20 -10.28
C MET A 204 -10.29 -3.09 -11.32
N ARG A 205 -10.57 -3.39 -12.60
CA ARG A 205 -9.64 -3.33 -13.74
C ARG A 205 -8.45 -4.30 -13.62
N MET A 206 -8.64 -5.41 -12.92
CA MET A 206 -7.66 -6.50 -12.85
C MET A 206 -8.21 -7.75 -13.55
N GLU A 207 -7.36 -8.47 -14.26
CA GLU A 207 -7.72 -9.72 -14.94
C GLU A 207 -7.46 -10.92 -14.04
N LYS A 208 -8.51 -11.62 -13.62
CA LYS A 208 -8.34 -12.86 -12.86
C LYS A 208 -7.81 -13.98 -13.76
N ILE A 209 -6.72 -14.62 -13.33
CA ILE A 209 -6.11 -15.81 -13.92
C ILE A 209 -6.16 -16.97 -12.92
N GLY A 210 -6.06 -18.21 -13.41
CA GLY A 210 -6.23 -19.42 -12.60
C GLY A 210 -5.03 -19.74 -11.72
N ASN A 211 -3.82 -19.52 -12.22
CA ASN A 211 -2.56 -19.86 -11.55
C ASN A 211 -1.40 -19.04 -12.11
N ILE A 212 -0.21 -19.18 -11.50
CA ILE A 212 0.98 -18.44 -11.92
C ILE A 212 1.53 -18.94 -13.27
N GLU A 213 1.36 -20.23 -13.58
CA GLU A 213 1.83 -20.87 -14.79
C GLU A 213 1.18 -20.27 -16.04
N GLU A 214 -0.12 -19.96 -15.97
CA GLU A 214 -0.85 -19.23 -17.02
C GLU A 214 -0.18 -17.88 -17.33
N ALA A 215 0.18 -17.12 -16.28
CA ALA A 215 0.89 -15.86 -16.47
C ALA A 215 2.29 -16.06 -17.03
N LEU A 216 3.04 -17.04 -16.51
CA LEU A 216 4.43 -17.32 -16.91
C LEU A 216 4.53 -17.78 -18.36
N HIS A 217 3.53 -18.49 -18.88
CA HIS A 217 3.52 -18.94 -20.27
C HIS A 217 3.46 -17.75 -21.25
N GLU A 218 2.64 -16.73 -20.95
CA GLU A 218 2.52 -15.51 -21.78
C GLU A 218 3.81 -14.67 -21.81
N ILE A 219 4.70 -14.86 -20.84
CA ILE A 219 5.84 -13.98 -20.59
C ILE A 219 7.20 -14.67 -20.64
N SER A 220 7.21 -15.94 -21.05
CA SER A 220 8.37 -16.85 -21.02
C SER A 220 9.63 -16.36 -21.74
N SER A 221 9.52 -15.37 -22.63
CA SER A 221 10.66 -14.76 -23.34
C SER A 221 11.17 -13.46 -22.72
N LYS A 222 10.54 -12.95 -21.65
CA LYS A 222 10.89 -11.67 -21.01
C LYS A 222 11.65 -11.87 -19.70
N THR A 223 12.41 -10.85 -19.31
CA THR A 223 13.06 -10.77 -17.99
C THR A 223 12.29 -9.83 -17.06
N GLY A 224 12.22 -10.15 -15.77
CA GLY A 224 11.39 -9.43 -14.80
C GLY A 224 11.88 -9.57 -13.37
N TYR A 225 11.15 -8.96 -12.44
CA TYR A 225 11.38 -9.10 -11.01
C TYR A 225 10.38 -10.05 -10.36
N ILE A 226 10.83 -10.78 -9.34
CA ILE A 226 9.97 -11.53 -8.42
C ILE A 226 10.07 -10.86 -7.04
N ILE A 227 8.95 -10.40 -6.53
CA ILE A 227 8.82 -9.73 -5.24
C ILE A 227 7.91 -10.60 -4.35
N PRO A 228 8.48 -11.59 -3.62
CA PRO A 228 7.68 -12.57 -2.87
C PRO A 228 6.97 -11.95 -1.66
N PHE A 229 7.44 -10.81 -1.14
CA PHE A 229 6.91 -10.16 0.05
C PHE A 229 6.69 -8.66 -0.19
N GLY A 230 5.88 -8.32 -1.19
CA GLY A 230 5.64 -6.94 -1.63
C GLY A 230 5.02 -6.02 -0.57
N SER A 231 4.40 -6.57 0.47
CA SER A 231 3.87 -5.80 1.60
C SER A 231 4.90 -5.57 2.74
N ARG A 232 6.07 -6.22 2.69
CA ARG A 232 7.09 -6.17 3.77
C ARG A 232 8.36 -5.42 3.39
N PHE A 233 8.71 -5.38 2.10
CA PHE A 233 9.91 -4.70 1.61
C PHE A 233 9.59 -3.41 0.89
N ASN A 234 10.47 -2.43 0.99
CA ASN A 234 10.42 -1.19 0.23
C ASN A 234 11.36 -1.26 -0.97
N ILE A 235 10.83 -1.30 -2.17
CA ILE A 235 11.61 -1.12 -3.40
C ILE A 235 12.00 0.36 -3.50
N ILE A 236 13.28 0.63 -3.75
CA ILE A 236 13.84 1.97 -3.91
C ILE A 236 14.70 2.09 -5.16
#